data_AF-A0A068QW06-F1
#
_entry.id   AF-A0A068QW06-F1
#
_cell.length_a   1.000
_cell.length_b   1.000
_cell.length_c   1.000
_cell.angle_alpha   90.00
_cell.angle_beta   90.00
_cell.angle_gamma   90.00
#
_symmetry.space_group_name_H-M   'P 1'
#
loop_
_entity.id
_entity.type
_entity.pdbx_description
1 polymer ?
#
loop_
_entity_poly.entity_id
_entity_poly.type
_entity_poly.pdbx_seq_one_letter_code
_entity_poly.pdbx_strand_id
1 'polypeptide(L)' 'MFDSLDKFVLLERIELIAKVGGSEGCNDRDRQVALYWVGEMVEQIKGELVIEKPLNSGSRLTLSGTALQQI' A
#
# COMPACT_ATOMS: atom_id res chain seq x y z
N MET A 1 -4.38 1.30 -10.33
CA MET A 1 -3.36 2.25 -9.85
C MET A 1 -4.10 3.28 -9.05
N PHE A 2 -4.13 3.07 -7.74
CA PHE A 2 -4.61 4.03 -6.79
C PHE A 2 -3.76 5.29 -6.87
N ASP A 3 -4.43 6.42 -7.05
CA ASP A 3 -3.77 7.70 -6.90
C ASP A 3 -3.50 8.01 -5.42
N SER A 4 -2.93 9.17 -5.13
CA SER A 4 -2.63 9.54 -3.75
C SER A 4 -3.87 9.72 -2.89
N LEU A 5 -4.99 10.16 -3.47
CA LEU A 5 -6.24 10.38 -2.74
C LEU A 5 -6.86 9.03 -2.37
N ASP A 6 -6.89 8.08 -3.30
CA ASP A 6 -7.41 6.75 -3.04
C ASP A 6 -6.67 6.04 -1.91
N LYS A 7 -5.33 6.14 -1.89
CA LYS A 7 -4.49 5.58 -0.81
C LYS A 7 -4.82 6.21 0.53
N PHE A 8 -5.01 7.53 0.56
CA PHE A 8 -5.36 8.25 1.77
C PHE A 8 -6.74 7.82 2.30
N VAL A 9 -7.75 7.78 1.43
CA VAL A 9 -9.11 7.31 1.78
C VAL A 9 -9.10 5.89 2.32
N LEU A 10 -8.29 5.00 1.73
CA LEU A 10 -8.17 3.63 2.19
C LEU A 10 -7.53 3.54 3.59
N LEU A 11 -6.50 4.34 3.86
CA LEU A 11 -5.88 4.44 5.19
C LEU A 11 -6.87 4.97 6.24
N GLU A 12 -7.62 6.03 5.94
CA GLU A 12 -8.67 6.55 6.84
C GLU A 12 -9.74 5.50 7.13
N ARG A 13 -10.12 4.70 6.13
CA ARG A 13 -11.08 3.60 6.30
C ARG A 13 -10.54 2.50 7.22
N ILE A 14 -9.27 2.12 7.06
CA ILE A 14 -8.60 1.16 7.94
C ILE A 14 -8.60 1.68 9.38
N GLU A 15 -8.23 2.96 9.58
CA GLU A 15 -8.21 3.59 10.89
C GLU A 15 -9.60 3.59 11.54
N LEU A 16 -10.63 3.96 10.78
CA LEU A 16 -12.00 4.01 11.28
C LEU A 16 -12.51 2.63 11.69
N ILE A 17 -12.29 1.60 10.88
CA ILE A 17 -12.68 0.22 11.20
C ILE A 17 -11.93 -0.29 12.44
N ALA A 18 -10.64 0.02 12.56
CA ALA A 18 -9.86 -0.36 13.73
C ALA A 18 -10.38 0.31 15.01
N LYS A 19 -10.73 1.61 14.97
CA LYS A 19 -11.31 2.33 16.10
C LYS A 19 -12.68 1.80 16.49
N VAL A 20 -13.56 1.53 15.52
CA VAL A 20 -14.88 0.97 15.78
C VAL A 20 -14.77 -0.43 16.36
N GLY A 21 -14.01 -1.32 15.71
CA GLY A 21 -13.83 -2.70 16.16
C GLY A 21 -13.13 -2.82 17.52
N GLY A 22 -12.22 -1.90 17.84
CA GLY A 22 -11.55 -1.84 19.14
C GLY A 22 -12.39 -1.20 20.26
N SER A 23 -13.58 -0.69 19.97
CA SER A 23 -14.42 -0.05 20.99
C SER A 23 -15.02 -1.06 21.97
N GLU A 24 -15.26 -0.61 23.20
CA GLU A 24 -15.86 -1.44 24.26
C GLU A 24 -17.28 -1.93 23.92
N GLY A 25 -17.97 -1.26 23.00
CA GLY A 25 -19.32 -1.61 22.56
C GLY A 25 -19.38 -2.78 21.56
N CYS A 26 -18.25 -3.20 20.98
CA CYS A 26 -18.19 -4.32 20.05
C CYS A 26 -18.03 -5.65 20.79
N ASN A 27 -18.85 -6.64 20.40
CA ASN A 27 -18.67 -8.00 20.89
C ASN A 27 -17.49 -8.68 20.15
N ASP A 28 -17.12 -9.89 20.57
CA ASP A 28 -15.97 -10.60 20.00
C ASP A 28 -16.14 -10.94 18.52
N ARG A 29 -17.38 -11.16 18.06
CA ARG A 29 -17.67 -11.38 16.64
C ARG A 29 -17.45 -10.11 15.84
N ASP A 30 -17.93 -8.97 16.32
CA ASP A 30 -17.74 -7.67 15.67
C ASP A 30 -16.25 -7.34 15.55
N ARG A 31 -15.48 -7.61 16.62
CA ARG A 31 -14.01 -7.48 16.63
C ARG A 31 -13.33 -8.34 15.57
N GLN A 32 -13.73 -9.62 15.46
CA GLN A 32 -13.19 -10.53 14.45
C GLN A 32 -13.52 -10.06 13.03
N VAL A 33 -14.74 -9.57 12.78
CA VAL A 33 -15.12 -9.03 11.48
C VAL A 33 -14.30 -7.78 11.15
N ALA A 34 -14.12 -6.86 12.11
CA ALA A 34 -13.31 -5.67 11.92
C ALA A 34 -11.84 -6.03 11.59
N LEU A 35 -11.25 -6.98 12.31
CA LEU A 35 -9.90 -7.48 12.04
C LEU A 35 -9.78 -8.12 10.66
N TYR A 36 -10.77 -8.92 10.26
CA TYR A 36 -10.81 -9.52 8.92
C TYR A 36 -10.82 -8.46 7.82
N TRP A 37 -11.68 -7.44 7.93
CA TRP A 37 -11.74 -6.34 6.96
C TRP A 37 -10.46 -5.51 6.92
N VAL A 38 -9.84 -5.23 8.06
CA VAL A 38 -8.53 -4.57 8.11
C VAL A 38 -7.48 -5.39 7.35
N GLY A 39 -7.45 -6.71 7.56
CA GLY A 39 -6.56 -7.61 6.82
C GLY A 39 -6.76 -7.54 5.31
N GLU A 40 -8.01 -7.66 4.84
CA GLU A 40 -8.35 -7.60 3.42
C GLU A 40 -7.94 -6.25 2.78
N MET A 41 -8.18 -5.12 3.46
CA MET A 41 -7.79 -3.81 2.96
C MET A 41 -6.26 -3.62 2.91
N VAL A 42 -5.52 -4.19 3.86
CA VAL A 42 -4.05 -4.15 3.85
C VAL A 42 -3.48 -4.95 2.68
N GLU A 43 -4.07 -6.11 2.34
CA GLU A 43 -3.64 -6.88 1.17
C GLU A 43 -3.87 -6.13 -0.15
N GLN A 44 -4.96 -5.35 -0.26
CA GLN A 44 -5.18 -4.47 -1.41
C GLN A 44 -4.07 -3.43 -1.57
N ILE A 45 -3.57 -2.85 -0.46
CA ILE A 45 -2.44 -1.91 -0.49
C ILE A 45 -1.14 -2.62 -0.89
N LYS A 46 -0.87 -3.82 -0.36
CA LYS A 46 0.33 -4.57 -0.70
C LYS A 46 0.39 -4.97 -2.17
N GLY A 47 -0.74 -5.33 -2.78
CA GLY A 47 -0.82 -5.64 -4.21
C GLY A 47 -0.53 -4.43 -5.11
N GLU A 48 -0.80 -3.22 -4.64
CA GLU A 48 -0.57 -1.96 -5.35
C GLU A 48 0.79 -1.31 -5.04
N LEU A 49 1.40 -1.66 -3.90
CA LEU A 49 2.79 -1.35 -3.61
C LEU A 49 3.66 -2.21 -4.53
N VAL A 50 3.99 -1.68 -5.71
CA VAL A 50 5.20 -2.10 -6.42
C VAL A 50 6.36 -1.78 -5.48
N ILE A 51 6.76 -2.76 -4.68
CA ILE A 51 8.05 -2.74 -4.02
C ILE A 51 9.03 -2.83 -5.18
N GLU A 52 9.49 -1.69 -5.68
CA GLU A 52 10.63 -1.65 -6.59
C GLU A 52 11.74 -2.38 -5.86
N LYS A 53 12.03 -3.61 -6.31
CA LYS A 53 13.17 -4.35 -5.81
C LYS A 53 14.36 -3.43 -6.02
N PRO A 54 15.08 -3.01 -4.95
CA PRO A 54 16.25 -2.17 -5.14
C PRO A 54 17.15 -2.88 -6.15
N LEU A 55 17.63 -2.13 -7.14
CA LEU A 55 18.55 -2.68 -8.15
C LEU A 55 19.64 -3.44 -7.40
N ASN A 56 19.77 -4.73 -7.69
CA ASN A 56 20.83 -5.53 -7.09
C ASN A 56 22.16 -4.83 -7.42
N SER A 57 23.01 -4.65 -6.41
CA SER A 57 24.37 -4.13 -6.62
C SER A 57 25.05 -4.96 -7.72
N GLY A 58 25.49 -4.31 -8.80
CA GLY A 58 26.05 -4.95 -9.99
C GLY A 58 25.10 -5.10 -11.19
N SER A 59 23.86 -4.62 -11.10
CA SER A 59 22.95 -4.58 -12.26
C SER A 59 23.50 -3.64 -13.33
N ARG A 60 23.69 -4.16 -14.55
CA ARG A 60 24.22 -3.40 -15.69
C ARG A 60 23.14 -2.49 -16.26
N LEU A 61 23.27 -1.19 -16.03
CA LEU A 61 22.40 -0.19 -16.65
C LEU A 61 22.78 -0.07 -18.13
N THR A 62 21.84 -0.38 -19.03
CA THR A 62 21.99 -0.07 -20.46
C THR A 62 21.41 1.32 -20.70
N LEU A 63 22.30 2.32 -20.78
CA LEU A 63 21.92 3.69 -21.08
C LEU A 63 21.83 3.84 -22.60
N SER A 64 20.61 3.79 -23.15
CA SER A 64 20.35 4.16 -24.53
C SER A 64 19.99 5.65 -24.59
N GLY A 65 21.02 6.51 -24.65
CA GLY A 65 20.87 7.95 -24.86
C GLY A 65 21.64 8.41 -26.09
N THR A 66 20.95 9.01 -27.07
CA THR A 66 21.50 9.63 -28.29
C THR A 66 21.96 11.09 -28.08
N ALA A 67 22.46 11.45 -26.89
CA ALA A 67 22.73 12.84 -26.56
C ALA A 67 24.15 13.05 -26.02
N LEU A 68 25.16 12.87 -26.90
CA LEU A 68 26.46 13.54 -26.79
C LEU A 68 27.01 13.81 -28.20
N GLN A 69 26.40 14.78 -28.90
CA GLN A 69 27.13 15.57 -29.89
C GLN A 69 27.30 16.96 -29.29
N GLN A 70 28.43 17.16 -28.59
CA GLN A 70 28.93 18.49 -28.33
C GLN A 70 29.68 18.96 -29.58
N ILE A 71 29.30 20.14 -30.05
CA ILE A 71 29.88 20.92 -31.16
C ILE A 71 31.32 21.31 -30.83
#